data_AF-R7UTT8-F1
#
_entry.id   AF-R7UTT8-F1
#
_cell.length_a   1.000
_cell.length_b   1.000
_cell.length_c   1.000
_cell.angle_alpha   90.00
_cell.angle_beta   90.00
_cell.angle_gamma   90.00
#
_symmetry.space_group_name_H-M   'P 1'
#
loop_
_entity.id
_entity.type
_entity.pdbx_description
1 polymer ?
#
loop_
_entity_poly.entity_id
_entity_poly.type
_entity_poly.pdbx_seq_one_letter_code
_entity_poly.pdbx_strand_id
1 'polypeptide(L)' 'MTSLAPPTTKIRIVAAPERNYSVWIGGSILASLSTFQEMWSSRAEYDGLGPSVVHRKCS' A
#
# COMPACT_ATOMS: atom_id res chain seq x y z
N MET A 1 21.87 15.70 3.38
CA MET A 1 21.27 14.49 2.76
C MET A 1 22.11 13.98 1.59
N THR A 2 22.57 14.84 0.67
CA THR A 2 23.54 14.47 -0.37
C THR A 2 24.91 14.05 0.17
N SER A 3 25.30 14.46 1.38
CA SER A 3 26.59 14.05 2.00
C SER A 3 26.60 12.61 2.53
N LEU A 4 25.45 11.95 2.65
CA LEU A 4 25.32 10.59 3.18
C LEU A 4 25.12 9.55 2.06
N ALA A 5 24.79 10.00 0.86
CA ALA A 5 24.58 9.11 -0.28
C ALA A 5 25.86 9.06 -1.14
N PRO A 6 26.17 7.92 -1.77
CA PRO A 6 27.27 7.83 -2.72
C PRO A 6 27.16 8.88 -3.84
N PRO A 7 28.28 9.45 -4.32
CA PRO A 7 28.26 10.53 -5.32
C PRO A 7 27.60 10.15 -6.65
N THR A 8 27.49 8.85 -6.94
CA THR A 8 26.88 8.30 -8.16
C THR A 8 25.37 8.14 -8.06
N THR A 9 24.79 8.29 -6.87
CA THR A 9 23.34 8.12 -6.64
C THR A 9 22.58 9.41 -6.96
N LYS A 10 21.73 9.38 -7.98
CA LYS A 10 20.78 10.47 -8.25
C LYS A 10 19.65 10.45 -7.21
N ILE A 11 19.60 11.47 -6.36
CA ILE A 11 18.52 11.64 -5.37
C ILE A 11 17.41 12.52 -5.97
N ARG A 12 16.16 12.07 -5.90
CA ARG A 12 14.97 12.86 -6.23
C ARG A 12 14.03 12.90 -5.02
N ILE A 13 13.77 14.10 -4.52
CA ILE A 13 12.80 14.32 -3.43
C ILE A 13 11.48 14.77 -4.07
N VAL A 14 10.39 14.10 -3.71
CA VAL A 14 9.03 14.48 -4.12
C VAL A 14 8.24 14.80 -2.86
N ALA A 15 7.77 16.04 -2.76
CA ALA A 15 6.99 16.53 -1.63
C ALA A 15 5.77 17.29 -2.17
N ALA A 16 4.75 16.53 -2.57
CA ALA A 16 3.51 17.12 -3.08
C ALA A 16 2.81 17.97 -1.99
N PRO A 17 2.18 19.11 -2.34
CA PRO A 17 1.44 19.94 -1.39
C PRO A 17 0.36 19.17 -0.62
N GLU A 18 -0.36 18.28 -1.30
CA GLU A 18 -1.46 17.44 -0.81
C GLU A 18 -1.02 16.19 -0.04
N ARG A 19 0.23 16.11 0.41
CA ARG A 19 0.80 14.92 1.07
C ARG A 19 0.02 14.42 2.29
N ASN A 20 -0.75 15.30 2.93
CA ASN A 20 -1.65 14.96 4.03
C ASN A 20 -2.79 14.02 3.61
N TYR A 21 -3.13 13.98 2.32
CA TYR A 21 -4.12 13.08 1.74
C TYR A 21 -3.52 11.93 0.94
N SER A 22 -2.20 11.90 0.72
CA SER A 22 -1.56 10.88 -0.14
C SER A 22 -1.88 9.45 0.28
N VAL A 23 -2.00 9.17 1.59
CA VAL A 23 -2.39 7.84 2.08
C VAL A 23 -3.80 7.46 1.62
N TRP A 24 -4.75 8.39 1.70
CA TRP A 24 -6.14 8.16 1.30
C TRP A 24 -6.29 8.07 -0.22
N ILE A 25 -5.56 8.92 -0.96
CA ILE A 25 -5.53 8.89 -2.43
C ILE A 25 -4.93 7.56 -2.92
N GLY A 26 -3.80 7.14 -2.35
CA GLY A 26 -3.19 5.86 -2.69
C GLY A 26 -4.11 4.68 -2.36
N GLY A 27 -4.75 4.70 -1.19
CA GLY A 27 -5.71 3.68 -0.77
C GLY A 27 -6.94 3.58 -1.68
N SER A 28 -7.52 4.71 -2.10
CA SER A 28 -8.68 4.70 -3.00
C SER A 28 -8.34 4.20 -4.40
N ILE A 29 -7.17 4.55 -4.93
CA ILE A 29 -6.67 4.02 -6.20
C ILE A 29 -6.44 2.51 -6.07
N LEU A 30 -5.72 2.06 -5.04
CA LEU A 30 -5.40 0.65 -4.82
C LEU A 30 -6.67 -0.20 -4.71
N ALA A 31 -7.64 0.24 -3.90
CA ALA A 31 -8.91 -0.46 -3.70
C ALA A 31 -9.75 -0.58 -4.98
N SER A 32 -9.54 0.32 -5.95
CA SER A 32 -10.26 0.35 -7.23
C SER A 32 -9.60 -0.49 -8.32
N LEU A 33 -8.40 -1.04 -8.09
CA LEU A 33 -7.73 -1.91 -9.05
C LEU A 33 -8.42 -3.28 -9.11
N SER A 34 -8.65 -3.81 -10.31
CA SER A 34 -9.18 -5.17 -10.48
C SER A 34 -8.27 -6.23 -9.85
N THR A 35 -6.96 -6.05 -9.95
CA THR A 35 -5.96 -6.91 -9.30
C THR A 35 -6.05 -6.92 -7.78
N PHE A 36 -6.59 -5.85 -7.18
CA PHE A 36 -6.79 -5.80 -5.74
C PHE A 36 -8.01 -6.61 -5.28
N GLN A 37 -8.93 -6.95 -6.19
CA GLN A 37 -10.09 -7.79 -5.86
C GLN A 37 -9.69 -9.20 -5.41
N GLU A 38 -8.60 -9.74 -5.96
CA GLU A 38 -8.05 -11.05 -5.56
C GLU A 38 -7.58 -11.06 -4.09
N MET A 39 -7.23 -9.89 -3.57
CA MET A 39 -6.76 -9.70 -2.19
C MET A 39 -7.91 -9.53 -1.19
N TRP A 40 -9.16 -9.41 -1.65
CA TRP A 40 -10.31 -9.26 -0.77
C TRP A 40 -10.56 -10.51 0.06
N SER A 41 -10.88 -10.34 1.35
CA SER A 41 -11.39 -11.43 2.19
C SER A 41 -12.92 -11.42 2.15
N SER A 42 -13.50 -12.49 1.62
CA SER A 42 -14.94 -12.70 1.64
C SER A 42 -15.41 -13.07 3.04
N ARG A 43 -16.72 -12.88 3.29
CA ARG A 43 -17.36 -13.30 4.55
C ARG A 43 -17.18 -14.81 4.79
N ALA A 44 -17.36 -15.63 3.76
CA ALA A 44 -17.21 -17.08 3.88
C ALA A 44 -15.79 -17.51 4.26
N GLU A 45 -14.77 -16.86 3.69
CA GLU A 45 -13.37 -17.10 4.08
C GLU A 45 -13.11 -16.70 5.53
N TYR A 46 -13.66 -15.57 5.98
CA TYR A 46 -13.51 -15.10 7.35
C TYR A 46 -14.21 -16.02 8.36
N ASP A 47 -15.43 -16.46 8.07
CA ASP A 47 -16.18 -17.36 8.95
C ASP A 47 -15.54 -18.75 9.03
N GLY A 48 -14.88 -19.21 7.95
CA GLY A 48 -14.23 -20.53 7.88
C GLY A 48 -12.81 -20.58 8.45
N LEU A 49 -11.98 -19.55 8.19
CA LEU A 49 -10.57 -19.50 8.60
C LEU A 49 -10.34 -18.65 9.85
N GLY A 50 -11.38 -17.96 10.31
CA GLY A 50 -11.33 -17.02 11.40
C GLY A 50 -10.54 -15.74 11.08
N PRO A 51 -10.27 -14.92 12.11
CA PRO A 51 -9.60 -13.63 11.93
C PRO A 51 -8.18 -13.72 11.37
N SER A 52 -7.55 -14.89 11.36
CA SER A 52 -6.19 -15.06 10.83
C SER A 52 -6.10 -14.86 9.30
N VAL A 53 -7.21 -14.96 8.58
CA VAL A 53 -7.26 -14.87 7.12
C VAL A 53 -6.73 -13.53 6.58
N VAL A 54 -6.92 -12.43 7.32
CA VAL A 54 -6.43 -11.10 6.91
C VAL A 54 -4.90 -11.04 6.87
N HIS A 55 -4.20 -11.72 7.78
CA HIS A 55 -2.72 -11.74 7.77
C HIS A 55 -2.15 -12.52 6.59
N ARG A 56 -2.94 -13.44 6.02
CA ARG A 56 -2.53 -14.27 4.88
C ARG A 56 -2.70 -13.55 3.54
N LYS A 57 -3.66 -12.63 3.45
CA LYS A 57 -3.90 -11.82 2.24
C LYS A 57 -3.21 -10.46 2.28
N CYS A 58 -2.77 -9.96 3.42
CA CYS A 58 -2.13 -8.64 3.54
C CYS A 58 -0.63 -8.70 3.89
N SER A 59 0.04 -9.83 3.62
CA SER A 59 1.50 -10.01 3.82
C SER A 59 2.33 -9.50 2.66
#